data_AF-A0A179HWB7-F1
#
_entry.id   AF-A0A179HWB7-F1
#
_cell.length_a   1.000
_cell.length_b   1.000
_cell.length_c   1.000
_cell.angle_alpha   90.00
_cell.angle_beta   90.00
_cell.angle_gamma   90.00
#
_symmetry.space_group_name_H-M   'P 1'
#
loop_
_entity.id
_entity.type
_entity.pdbx_description
1 polymer ?
#
loop_
_entity_poly.entity_id
_entity_poly.type
_entity_poly.pdbx_seq_one_letter_code
_entity_poly.pdbx_strand_id
1 'polypeptide(L)'
;MDSVVDTADVNKALDLSHIRFQLIRLEDTITFHLIERVQFALNKTIYVPGAIHIPNSDLSFFDWYFSEQEKLQSLIRRYESPDEYPFFPEAVQKPILKPLNYPKVLHPNDVNVNAKIKAFYIDKFLPAVCPDFGREDRGESEENYGSTATSDFACLQALSRRIHFGKFVAESKFRSDPEEYTRMIRASDREGIAASITNSAVEQTILERLRLKGLTYGTDPGAPGGTEGPVKINVDALVSI
;
A
#
# COMPACT_ATOMS: atom_id res chain seq x y z
N MET A 1 12.09 -8.34 3.58
CA MET A 1 12.02 -8.54 5.05
C MET A 1 12.38 -9.99 5.30
N ASP A 2 13.37 -10.30 6.13
CA ASP A 2 13.81 -11.69 6.34
C ASP A 2 12.69 -12.59 6.85
N SER A 3 11.59 -12.05 7.39
CA SER A 3 10.39 -12.83 7.73
C SER A 3 9.69 -13.48 6.52
N VAL A 4 9.87 -12.96 5.31
CA VAL A 4 9.41 -13.61 4.06
C VAL A 4 10.55 -14.43 3.42
N VAL A 5 11.80 -14.21 3.80
CA VAL A 5 12.96 -14.98 3.28
C VAL A 5 13.24 -16.22 4.15
N ASP A 6 12.82 -16.22 5.41
CA ASP A 6 12.75 -17.37 6.32
C ASP A 6 11.53 -18.28 6.02
N THR A 7 10.94 -18.12 4.83
CA THR A 7 9.80 -18.91 4.32
C THR A 7 10.20 -20.23 3.67
N ALA A 8 11.41 -20.73 3.92
CA ALA A 8 11.73 -22.13 3.59
C ALA A 8 10.67 -23.10 4.14
N ASP A 9 9.92 -22.69 5.17
CA ASP A 9 8.70 -23.34 5.65
C ASP A 9 7.41 -22.66 5.14
N VAL A 10 6.75 -23.32 4.17
CA VAL A 10 5.44 -22.95 3.62
C VAL A 10 4.35 -22.87 4.69
N ASN A 11 4.42 -23.71 5.75
CA ASN A 11 3.41 -23.71 6.81
C ASN A 11 3.53 -22.47 7.68
N LYS A 12 4.74 -22.00 7.95
CA LYS A 12 4.97 -20.74 8.69
C LYS A 12 4.49 -19.53 7.89
N ALA A 13 4.67 -19.53 6.56
CA ALA A 13 4.21 -18.45 5.68
C ALA A 13 2.67 -18.34 5.63
N LEU A 14 1.97 -19.47 5.78
CA LEU A 14 0.50 -19.56 5.70
C LEU A 14 -0.17 -19.64 7.07
N ASP A 15 0.60 -19.55 8.16
CA ASP A 15 0.06 -19.48 9.51
C ASP A 15 -0.69 -18.14 9.72
N LEU A 16 -1.95 -18.20 10.13
CA LEU A 16 -2.79 -17.01 10.29
C LEU A 16 -2.25 -16.06 11.36
N SER A 17 -1.56 -16.56 12.39
CA SER A 17 -0.96 -15.69 13.42
C SER A 17 0.23 -14.92 12.86
N HIS A 18 1.07 -15.57 12.04
CA HIS A 18 2.16 -14.94 11.32
C HIS A 18 1.64 -13.91 10.31
N ILE A 19 0.63 -14.26 9.51
CA ILE A 19 -0.02 -13.35 8.57
C ILE A 19 -0.55 -12.13 9.32
N ARG A 20 -1.31 -12.33 10.40
CA ARG A 20 -1.85 -11.24 11.22
C ARG A 20 -0.75 -10.31 11.74
N PHE A 21 0.37 -10.87 12.19
CA PHE A 21 1.52 -10.08 12.62
C PHE A 21 2.09 -9.21 11.49
N GLN A 22 2.28 -9.76 10.29
CA GLN A 22 2.74 -8.98 9.13
C GLN A 22 1.75 -7.87 8.75
N LEU A 23 0.45 -8.15 8.78
CA LEU A 23 -0.59 -7.16 8.49
C LEU A 23 -0.59 -6.00 9.49
N ILE A 24 -0.35 -6.27 10.79
CA ILE A 24 -0.23 -5.24 11.83
C ILE A 24 1.03 -4.40 11.61
N ARG A 25 2.15 -5.02 11.24
CA ARG A 25 3.38 -4.25 10.91
C ARG A 25 3.20 -3.36 9.71
N LEU A 26 2.51 -3.84 8.67
CA LEU A 26 2.19 -3.04 7.48
C LEU A 26 1.23 -1.90 7.82
N GLU A 27 0.29 -2.10 8.74
CA GLU A 27 -0.58 -1.02 9.26
C GLU A 27 0.25 0.11 9.87
N ASP A 28 1.29 -0.20 10.65
CA ASP A 28 2.22 0.82 11.20
C ASP A 28 2.99 1.52 10.08
N THR A 29 3.59 0.75 9.16
CA THR A 29 4.33 1.30 8.01
C THR A 29 3.49 2.26 7.19
N ILE A 30 2.25 1.87 6.86
CA ILE A 30 1.30 2.72 6.11
C ILE A 30 1.01 3.99 6.91
N THR A 31 0.71 3.86 8.20
CA THR A 31 0.39 5.03 9.05
C THR A 31 1.53 6.05 9.05
N PHE A 32 2.79 5.60 9.18
CA PHE A 32 3.95 6.50 9.15
C PHE A 32 4.16 7.13 7.77
N HIS A 33 4.05 6.37 6.69
CA HIS A 33 4.16 6.93 5.33
C HIS A 33 3.08 7.97 5.04
N LEU A 34 1.86 7.74 5.54
CA LEU A 34 0.77 8.70 5.42
C LEU A 34 1.04 9.98 6.20
N ILE A 35 1.53 9.88 7.44
CA ILE A 35 1.97 11.04 8.23
C ILE A 35 3.03 11.86 7.48
N GLU A 36 3.98 11.21 6.81
CA GLU A 36 4.96 11.89 5.97
C GLU A 36 4.34 12.55 4.74
N ARG A 37 3.38 11.89 4.07
CA ARG A 37 2.74 12.43 2.87
C ARG A 37 1.88 13.65 3.16
N VAL A 38 1.16 13.67 4.28
CA VAL A 38 0.23 14.77 4.62
C VAL A 38 0.92 16.01 5.18
N GLN A 39 2.26 16.06 5.18
CA GLN A 39 3.02 17.30 5.39
C GLN A 39 2.96 18.23 4.17
N PHE A 40 2.65 17.67 2.99
CA PHE A 40 2.55 18.41 1.73
C PHE A 40 1.08 18.62 1.36
N ALA A 41 0.83 19.69 0.60
CA ALA A 41 -0.46 19.91 -0.05
C ALA A 41 -0.76 18.77 -1.04
N LEU A 42 -1.95 18.79 -1.64
CA LEU A 42 -2.30 17.80 -2.67
C LEU A 42 -1.29 17.80 -3.83
N ASN A 43 -0.78 18.97 -4.23
CA ASN A 43 0.16 19.14 -5.35
C ASN A 43 -0.34 18.43 -6.62
N LYS A 44 -1.59 18.71 -6.97
CA LYS A 44 -2.36 17.99 -7.99
C LYS A 44 -1.64 17.92 -9.35
N THR A 45 -0.82 18.93 -9.67
CA THR A 45 -0.08 19.03 -10.93
C THR A 45 0.76 17.79 -11.22
N ILE A 46 1.35 17.14 -10.20
CA ILE A 46 2.25 16.00 -10.42
C ILE A 46 1.56 14.77 -11.01
N TYR A 47 0.23 14.67 -10.85
CA TYR A 47 -0.57 13.54 -11.34
C TYR A 47 -1.19 13.81 -12.72
N VAL A 48 -1.01 15.00 -13.29
CA VAL A 48 -1.59 15.38 -14.58
C VAL A 48 -0.56 15.15 -15.70
N PRO A 49 -0.86 14.28 -16.69
CA PRO A 49 0.02 14.06 -17.83
C PRO A 49 0.31 15.36 -18.60
N GLY A 50 1.59 15.59 -18.92
CA GLY A 50 2.04 16.78 -19.66
C GLY A 50 1.98 18.11 -18.90
N ALA A 51 1.54 18.14 -17.63
CA ALA A 51 1.51 19.38 -16.84
C ALA A 51 2.91 19.86 -16.40
N ILE A 52 3.85 18.93 -16.28
CA ILE A 52 5.28 19.20 -16.06
C ILE A 52 6.02 18.66 -17.27
N HIS A 53 6.95 19.45 -17.83
CA HIS A 53 7.69 19.03 -19.01
C HIS A 53 8.75 18.00 -18.65
N ILE A 54 8.59 16.77 -19.16
CA ILE A 54 9.55 15.69 -18.99
C ILE A 54 10.15 15.37 -20.37
N PRO A 55 11.50 15.40 -20.52
CA PRO A 55 12.11 15.10 -21.80
C PRO A 55 11.74 13.70 -22.32
N ASN A 56 11.22 13.65 -23.54
CA ASN A 56 10.84 12.40 -24.26
C ASN A 56 9.75 11.57 -23.56
N SER A 57 8.86 12.17 -22.77
CA SER A 57 7.75 11.46 -22.14
C SER A 57 6.50 12.34 -22.06
N ASP A 58 5.34 11.75 -22.35
CA ASP A 58 4.02 12.39 -22.18
C ASP A 58 3.34 11.98 -20.85
N LEU A 59 4.04 11.25 -19.99
CA LEU A 59 3.52 10.80 -18.70
C LEU A 59 3.36 11.96 -17.72
N SER A 60 2.58 11.75 -16.66
CA SER A 60 2.60 12.63 -15.50
C SER A 60 3.97 12.54 -14.80
N PHE A 61 4.37 13.58 -14.06
CA PHE A 61 5.62 13.54 -13.28
C PHE A 61 5.62 12.36 -12.30
N PHE A 62 4.48 12.12 -11.66
CA PHE A 62 4.28 10.98 -10.78
C PHE A 62 4.52 9.65 -11.50
N ASP A 63 3.85 9.41 -12.64
CA ASP A 63 3.94 8.12 -13.35
C ASP A 63 5.33 7.88 -13.94
N TRP A 64 5.93 8.92 -14.54
CA TRP A 64 7.30 8.83 -15.06
C TRP A 64 8.28 8.49 -13.94
N TYR A 65 8.25 9.25 -12.84
CA TYR A 65 9.19 9.04 -11.75
C TYR A 65 9.00 7.68 -11.07
N PHE A 66 7.75 7.25 -10.86
CA PHE A 66 7.47 5.95 -10.26
C PHE A 66 7.95 4.81 -11.18
N SER A 67 7.67 4.89 -12.49
CA SER A 67 8.13 3.89 -13.45
C SER A 67 9.66 3.74 -13.48
N GLU A 68 10.42 4.84 -13.41
CA GLU A 68 11.88 4.79 -13.33
C GLU A 68 12.38 4.22 -11.99
N GLN A 69 11.67 4.46 -10.89
CA GLN A 69 11.97 3.80 -9.60
C GLN A 69 11.74 2.29 -9.67
N GLU A 70 10.62 1.84 -10.25
CA GLU A 70 10.34 0.41 -10.40
C GLU A 70 11.35 -0.28 -11.32
N LYS A 71 11.72 0.38 -12.42
CA LYS A 71 12.81 -0.06 -13.30
C LYS A 71 14.10 -0.27 -12.53
N LEU A 72 14.54 0.71 -11.72
CA LEU A 72 15.75 0.57 -10.89
C LEU A 72 15.62 -0.59 -9.88
N GLN A 73 14.48 -0.70 -9.20
CA GLN A 73 14.24 -1.72 -8.18
C GLN A 73 14.12 -3.14 -8.77
N SER A 74 13.67 -3.26 -10.02
CA SER A 74 13.62 -4.54 -10.73
C SER A 74 15.00 -5.14 -10.96
N LEU A 75 16.01 -4.31 -11.23
CA LEU A 75 17.40 -4.76 -11.43
C LEU A 75 17.94 -5.51 -10.21
N ILE A 76 17.49 -5.14 -9.01
CA ILE A 76 17.89 -5.74 -7.73
C ILE A 76 16.92 -6.81 -7.21
N ARG A 77 16.09 -7.38 -8.10
CA ARG A 77 15.15 -8.51 -7.85
C ARG A 77 13.93 -8.19 -6.99
N ARG A 78 13.55 -6.92 -6.81
CA ARG A 78 12.38 -6.56 -5.98
C ARG A 78 11.13 -7.35 -6.37
N TYR A 79 10.83 -7.38 -7.66
CA TYR A 79 9.62 -8.03 -8.20
C TYR A 79 9.80 -9.53 -8.50
N GLU A 80 10.90 -10.15 -8.10
CA GLU A 80 10.98 -11.63 -7.99
C GLU A 80 10.34 -12.12 -6.68
N SER A 81 10.15 -11.23 -5.68
CA SER A 81 9.52 -11.55 -4.41
C SER A 81 8.01 -11.81 -4.58
N PRO A 82 7.43 -12.85 -3.97
CA PRO A 82 6.01 -13.21 -4.15
C PRO A 82 5.02 -12.20 -3.54
N ASP A 83 5.50 -11.25 -2.75
CA ASP A 83 4.71 -10.22 -2.07
C ASP A 83 4.94 -8.80 -2.61
N GLU A 84 5.73 -8.63 -3.67
CA GLU A 84 5.99 -7.34 -4.32
C GLU A 84 5.35 -7.29 -5.71
N TYR A 85 4.61 -6.22 -6.00
CA TYR A 85 3.80 -6.09 -7.22
C TYR A 85 4.10 -4.75 -7.89
N PRO A 86 4.53 -4.73 -9.17
CA PRO A 86 4.82 -3.48 -9.86
C PRO A 86 3.54 -2.72 -10.21
N PHE A 87 3.58 -1.39 -10.14
CA PHE A 87 2.54 -0.49 -10.65
C PHE A 87 2.66 -0.28 -12.16
N PHE A 88 3.86 -0.41 -12.72
CA PHE A 88 4.22 -0.28 -14.13
C PHE A 88 4.95 -1.55 -14.57
N PRO A 89 4.24 -2.68 -14.81
CA PRO A 89 4.85 -3.94 -15.22
C PRO A 89 5.74 -3.82 -16.47
N GLU A 90 5.42 -2.89 -17.37
CA GLU A 90 6.18 -2.58 -18.58
C GLU A 90 7.56 -1.95 -18.32
N ALA A 91 7.75 -1.35 -17.14
CA ALA A 91 9.02 -0.75 -16.74
C ALA A 91 9.99 -1.78 -16.11
N VAL A 92 9.48 -2.95 -15.70
CA VAL A 92 10.25 -3.99 -15.01
C VAL A 92 11.28 -4.60 -15.97
N GLN A 93 12.53 -4.65 -15.51
CA GLN A 93 13.67 -5.19 -16.27
C GLN A 93 14.15 -6.52 -15.69
N LYS A 94 14.95 -7.23 -16.49
CA LYS A 94 15.63 -8.45 -16.06
C LYS A 94 16.62 -8.13 -14.93
N PRO A 95 16.57 -8.85 -13.79
CA PRO A 95 17.50 -8.61 -12.69
C PRO A 95 18.97 -8.85 -13.07
N ILE A 96 19.87 -8.07 -12.48
CA ILE A 96 21.33 -8.23 -12.63
C ILE A 96 21.93 -9.17 -11.58
N LEU A 97 21.17 -9.49 -10.54
CA LEU A 97 21.56 -10.39 -9.47
C LEU A 97 21.09 -11.83 -9.77
N LYS A 98 21.74 -12.83 -9.18
CA LYS A 98 21.29 -14.23 -9.27
C LYS A 98 19.91 -14.39 -8.64
N PRO A 99 19.00 -15.22 -9.17
CA PRO A 99 17.65 -15.36 -8.62
C PRO A 99 17.66 -15.92 -7.20
N LEU A 100 16.65 -15.56 -6.42
CA LEU A 100 16.35 -16.20 -5.13
C LEU A 100 15.40 -17.39 -5.35
N ASN A 101 15.59 -18.46 -4.58
CA ASN A 101 14.72 -19.64 -4.64
C ASN A 101 13.55 -19.45 -3.67
N TYR A 102 12.53 -18.71 -4.09
CA TYR A 102 11.32 -18.57 -3.29
C TYR A 102 10.50 -19.87 -3.30
N PRO A 103 9.93 -20.28 -2.14
CA PRO A 103 9.03 -21.41 -2.10
C PRO A 103 7.73 -21.09 -2.84
N LYS A 104 7.14 -22.12 -3.46
CA LYS A 104 5.84 -22.01 -4.12
C LYS A 104 4.72 -22.07 -3.07
N VAL A 105 4.47 -20.94 -2.41
CA VAL A 105 3.44 -20.82 -1.37
C VAL A 105 2.06 -20.61 -1.97
N LEU A 106 1.96 -19.74 -2.98
CA LEU A 106 0.70 -19.37 -3.61
C LEU A 106 0.47 -20.17 -4.90
N HIS A 107 -0.79 -20.48 -5.19
CA HIS A 107 -1.17 -20.96 -6.52
C HIS A 107 -0.77 -19.94 -7.61
N PRO A 108 -0.26 -20.36 -8.78
CA PRO A 108 0.02 -19.47 -9.90
C PRO A 108 -1.17 -18.57 -10.25
N ASN A 109 -0.94 -17.26 -10.37
CA ASN A 109 -1.97 -16.26 -10.65
C ASN A 109 -1.35 -15.00 -11.27
N ASP A 110 -2.20 -14.18 -11.89
CA ASP A 110 -1.88 -12.89 -12.51
C ASP A 110 -2.57 -11.71 -11.79
N VAL A 111 -3.08 -11.94 -10.58
CA VAL A 111 -3.87 -10.95 -9.85
C VAL A 111 -2.98 -9.78 -9.42
N ASN A 112 -3.13 -8.64 -10.09
CA ASN A 112 -2.51 -7.38 -9.71
C ASN A 112 -3.57 -6.27 -9.80
N VAL A 113 -3.89 -5.65 -8.66
CA VAL A 113 -4.90 -4.57 -8.56
C VAL A 113 -4.29 -3.19 -8.37
N ASN A 114 -2.98 -3.03 -8.59
CA ASN A 114 -2.26 -1.77 -8.41
C ASN A 114 -2.86 -0.59 -9.18
N ALA A 115 -3.42 -0.81 -10.38
CA ALA A 115 -4.12 0.25 -11.12
C ALA A 115 -5.31 0.83 -10.32
N LYS A 116 -6.09 -0.03 -9.64
CA LYS A 116 -7.20 0.39 -8.78
C LYS A 116 -6.71 1.05 -7.50
N ILE A 117 -5.64 0.54 -6.90
CA ILE A 117 -5.02 1.11 -5.71
C ILE A 117 -4.52 2.54 -6.00
N LYS A 118 -3.79 2.72 -7.12
CA LYS A 118 -3.28 4.02 -7.55
C LYS A 118 -4.42 5.01 -7.78
N ALA A 119 -5.44 4.62 -8.55
CA ALA A 119 -6.58 5.49 -8.84
C ALA A 119 -7.32 5.90 -7.54
N PHE A 120 -7.62 4.95 -6.67
CA PHE A 120 -8.27 5.26 -5.38
C PHE A 120 -7.42 6.18 -4.51
N TYR A 121 -6.11 5.91 -4.43
CA TYR A 121 -5.17 6.71 -3.65
C TYR A 121 -5.16 8.18 -4.13
N ILE A 122 -5.02 8.40 -5.44
CA ILE A 122 -4.92 9.75 -6.02
C ILE A 122 -6.27 10.46 -6.04
N ASP A 123 -7.34 9.78 -6.46
CA ASP A 123 -8.61 10.43 -6.80
C ASP A 123 -9.57 10.56 -5.60
N LYS A 124 -9.38 9.75 -4.56
CA LYS A 124 -10.30 9.68 -3.40
C LYS A 124 -9.59 9.90 -2.08
N PHE A 125 -8.50 9.19 -1.85
CA PHE A 125 -7.80 9.24 -0.57
C PHE A 125 -7.07 10.57 -0.37
N LEU A 126 -6.15 10.95 -1.26
CA LEU A 126 -5.36 12.18 -1.12
C LEU A 126 -6.22 13.45 -0.97
N PRO A 127 -7.28 13.70 -1.76
CA PRO A 127 -8.12 14.88 -1.59
C PRO A 127 -8.81 14.99 -0.22
N ALA A 128 -9.02 13.86 0.45
CA ALA A 128 -9.68 13.82 1.76
C ALA A 128 -8.69 13.93 2.93
N VAL A 129 -7.43 13.52 2.76
CA VAL A 129 -6.44 13.51 3.86
C VAL A 129 -5.37 14.61 3.77
N CYS A 130 -5.11 15.14 2.57
CA CYS A 130 -4.11 16.21 2.42
C CYS A 130 -4.63 17.50 3.06
N PRO A 131 -3.76 18.24 3.78
CA PRO A 131 -4.14 19.52 4.35
C PRO A 131 -4.50 20.54 3.27
N ASP A 132 -5.55 21.31 3.53
CA ASP A 132 -5.88 22.52 2.79
C ASP A 132 -5.14 23.71 3.40
N PHE A 133 -4.21 24.28 2.63
CA PHE A 133 -3.43 25.45 3.05
C PHE A 133 -4.09 26.79 2.67
N GLY A 134 -5.35 26.77 2.19
CA GLY A 134 -6.07 27.96 1.77
C GLY A 134 -5.50 28.60 0.50
N ARG A 135 -4.78 27.81 -0.30
CA ARG A 135 -4.15 28.25 -1.55
C ARG A 135 -4.19 27.13 -2.59
N GLU A 136 -4.15 27.52 -3.85
CA GLU A 136 -3.99 26.58 -4.95
C GLU A 136 -2.55 26.09 -5.05
N ASP A 137 -2.36 25.06 -5.89
CA ASP A 137 -1.05 24.57 -6.27
C ASP A 137 -0.25 25.71 -6.94
N ARG A 138 0.89 26.09 -6.33
CA ARG A 138 1.70 27.24 -6.76
C ARG A 138 2.66 26.92 -7.92
N GLY A 139 2.68 25.68 -8.40
CA GLY A 139 3.47 25.30 -9.56
C GLY A 139 4.88 24.79 -9.24
N GLU A 140 5.55 24.33 -10.29
CA GLU A 140 6.83 23.60 -10.23
C GLU A 140 7.97 24.36 -9.54
N SER A 141 7.96 25.69 -9.57
CA SER A 141 8.98 26.53 -8.93
C SER A 141 8.73 26.82 -7.45
N GLU A 142 7.55 26.52 -6.92
CA GLU A 142 7.14 26.88 -5.56
C GLU A 142 6.70 25.71 -4.68
N GLU A 143 6.28 24.59 -5.28
CA GLU A 143 5.84 23.39 -4.55
C GLU A 143 6.89 22.27 -4.53
N ASN A 144 6.82 21.42 -3.49
CA ASN A 144 7.76 20.32 -3.28
C ASN A 144 7.34 19.05 -4.04
N TYR A 145 7.24 19.11 -5.37
CA TYR A 145 6.75 18.01 -6.21
C TYR A 145 7.56 16.71 -6.07
N GLY A 146 8.89 16.81 -6.05
CA GLY A 146 9.78 15.64 -5.90
C GLY A 146 9.57 14.92 -4.56
N SER A 147 9.54 15.67 -3.45
CA SER A 147 9.28 15.11 -2.12
C SER A 147 7.88 14.52 -2.02
N THR A 148 6.89 15.18 -2.61
CA THR A 148 5.50 14.71 -2.64
C THR A 148 5.38 13.35 -3.33
N ALA A 149 5.90 13.25 -4.57
CA ALA A 149 5.88 12.01 -5.33
C ALA A 149 6.64 10.89 -4.61
N THR A 150 7.80 11.20 -4.00
CA THR A 150 8.59 10.22 -3.24
C THR A 150 7.80 9.66 -2.05
N SER A 151 7.11 10.52 -1.29
CA SER A 151 6.24 10.10 -0.18
C SER A 151 5.05 9.27 -0.66
N ASP A 152 4.48 9.60 -1.84
CA ASP A 152 3.41 8.80 -2.44
C ASP A 152 3.86 7.38 -2.78
N PHE A 153 5.07 7.20 -3.32
CA PHE A 153 5.59 5.88 -3.68
C PHE A 153 5.68 4.97 -2.46
N ALA A 154 6.17 5.49 -1.33
CA ALA A 154 6.25 4.74 -0.09
C ALA A 154 4.85 4.29 0.40
N CYS A 155 3.86 5.18 0.33
CA CYS A 155 2.46 4.86 0.64
C CYS A 155 1.93 3.76 -0.28
N LEU A 156 2.05 3.95 -1.61
CA LEU A 156 1.49 3.04 -2.61
C LEU A 156 2.14 1.66 -2.59
N GLN A 157 3.46 1.58 -2.39
CA GLN A 157 4.15 0.30 -2.25
C GLN A 157 3.72 -0.45 -0.99
N ALA A 158 3.58 0.25 0.15
CA ALA A 158 3.10 -0.37 1.38
C ALA A 158 1.62 -0.80 1.29
N LEU A 159 0.76 0.02 0.69
CA LEU A 159 -0.65 -0.30 0.42
C LEU A 159 -0.76 -1.49 -0.54
N SER A 160 -0.01 -1.49 -1.64
CA SER A 160 0.05 -2.59 -2.59
C SER A 160 0.39 -3.90 -1.88
N ARG A 161 1.47 -3.91 -1.10
CA ARG A 161 1.89 -5.09 -0.35
C ARG A 161 0.81 -5.54 0.63
N ARG A 162 0.21 -4.62 1.41
CA ARG A 162 -0.83 -4.91 2.41
C ARG A 162 -2.11 -5.47 1.80
N ILE A 163 -2.53 -4.95 0.65
CA ILE A 163 -3.75 -5.38 -0.05
C ILE A 163 -3.50 -6.73 -0.73
N HIS A 164 -2.39 -6.88 -1.45
CA HIS A 164 -2.04 -8.14 -2.11
C HIS A 164 -1.67 -9.25 -1.12
N PHE A 165 -1.33 -8.91 0.13
CA PHE A 165 -1.19 -9.90 1.21
C PHE A 165 -2.47 -10.72 1.44
N GLY A 166 -3.62 -10.21 0.98
CA GLY A 166 -4.88 -10.96 0.92
C GLY A 166 -4.76 -12.29 0.16
N LYS A 167 -3.78 -12.47 -0.74
CA LYS A 167 -3.50 -13.76 -1.39
C LYS A 167 -3.03 -14.83 -0.40
N PHE A 168 -2.15 -14.47 0.54
CA PHE A 168 -1.70 -15.39 1.59
C PHE A 168 -2.83 -15.71 2.56
N VAL A 169 -3.68 -14.72 2.87
CA VAL A 169 -4.91 -14.93 3.67
C VAL A 169 -5.84 -15.90 2.95
N ALA A 170 -6.08 -15.72 1.65
CA ALA A 170 -6.96 -16.57 0.86
C ALA A 170 -6.44 -18.01 0.79
N GLU A 171 -5.15 -18.21 0.52
CA GLU A 171 -4.50 -19.53 0.52
C GLU A 171 -4.61 -20.22 1.89
N SER A 172 -4.35 -19.48 2.98
CA SER A 172 -4.48 -19.99 4.35
C SER A 172 -5.92 -20.44 4.65
N LYS A 173 -6.92 -19.62 4.28
CA LYS A 173 -8.34 -19.95 4.45
C LYS A 173 -8.77 -21.15 3.59
N PHE A 174 -8.34 -21.21 2.33
CA PHE A 174 -8.60 -22.35 1.45
C PHE A 174 -8.07 -23.65 2.08
N ARG A 175 -6.84 -23.65 2.60
CA ARG A 175 -6.26 -24.83 3.25
C ARG A 175 -6.97 -25.25 4.54
N SER A 176 -7.63 -24.32 5.24
CA SER A 176 -8.39 -24.65 6.45
C SER A 176 -9.73 -25.35 6.18
N ASP A 177 -10.34 -25.12 5.01
CA ASP A 177 -11.57 -25.79 4.59
C ASP A 177 -11.64 -25.97 3.05
N PRO A 178 -10.83 -26.89 2.49
CA PRO A 178 -10.73 -27.03 1.04
C PRO A 178 -12.06 -27.42 0.39
N GLU A 179 -12.90 -28.18 1.08
CA GLU A 179 -14.18 -28.69 0.54
C GLU A 179 -15.18 -27.55 0.34
N GLU A 180 -15.35 -26.71 1.36
CA GLU A 180 -16.24 -25.54 1.33
C GLU A 180 -15.83 -24.55 0.25
N TYR A 181 -14.56 -24.14 0.25
CA TYR A 181 -14.07 -23.19 -0.76
C TYR A 181 -14.09 -23.80 -2.16
N THR A 182 -13.78 -25.08 -2.34
CA THR A 182 -13.91 -25.74 -3.67
C THR A 182 -15.34 -25.70 -4.17
N ARG A 183 -16.33 -25.92 -3.30
CA ARG A 183 -17.75 -25.84 -3.68
C ARG A 183 -18.12 -24.42 -4.13
N MET A 184 -17.77 -23.39 -3.34
CA MET A 184 -18.05 -22.00 -3.69
C MET A 184 -17.32 -21.56 -4.98
N ILE A 185 -16.05 -21.94 -5.14
CA ILE A 185 -15.25 -21.63 -6.35
C ILE A 185 -15.89 -22.26 -7.59
N ARG A 186 -16.30 -23.54 -7.54
CA ARG A 186 -16.96 -24.22 -8.66
C ARG A 186 -18.31 -23.60 -9.01
N ALA A 187 -19.04 -23.10 -8.02
CA ALA A 187 -20.31 -22.39 -8.22
C ALA A 187 -20.12 -20.92 -8.67
N SER A 188 -18.87 -20.42 -8.70
CA SER A 188 -18.57 -18.99 -8.90
C SER A 188 -19.28 -18.07 -7.89
N ASP A 189 -19.50 -18.57 -6.68
CA ASP A 189 -20.24 -17.89 -5.61
C ASP A 189 -19.38 -16.81 -4.94
N ARG A 190 -19.30 -15.63 -5.58
CA ARG A 190 -18.51 -14.50 -5.09
C ARG A 190 -19.06 -13.92 -3.80
N GLU A 191 -20.37 -13.96 -3.61
CA GLU A 191 -21.04 -13.44 -2.41
C GLU A 191 -20.78 -14.35 -1.21
N GLY A 192 -20.90 -15.66 -1.38
CA GLY A 192 -20.55 -16.65 -0.37
C GLY A 192 -19.08 -16.57 0.05
N ILE A 193 -18.16 -16.43 -0.92
CA ILE A 193 -16.74 -16.22 -0.61
C ILE A 193 -16.52 -14.90 0.15
N ALA A 194 -17.16 -13.81 -0.26
CA ALA A 194 -17.04 -12.53 0.44
C ALA A 194 -17.53 -12.64 1.89
N ALA A 195 -18.70 -13.24 2.10
CA ALA A 195 -19.25 -13.44 3.43
C ALA A 195 -18.36 -14.34 4.31
N SER A 196 -17.76 -15.40 3.75
CA SER A 196 -16.89 -16.32 4.51
C SER A 196 -15.55 -15.69 4.92
N ILE A 197 -15.09 -14.67 4.18
CA ILE A 197 -13.83 -13.99 4.48
C ILE A 197 -13.98 -12.77 5.39
N THR A 198 -15.18 -12.21 5.49
CA THR A 198 -15.50 -11.04 6.34
C THR A 198 -15.71 -11.43 7.80
N ASN A 199 -15.16 -10.60 8.70
CA ASN A 199 -15.47 -10.67 10.13
C ASN A 199 -15.61 -9.25 10.65
N SER A 200 -16.86 -8.77 10.72
CA SER A 200 -17.17 -7.39 11.07
C SER A 200 -16.66 -6.98 12.46
N ALA A 201 -16.65 -7.89 13.43
CA ALA A 201 -16.10 -7.61 14.76
C ALA A 201 -14.58 -7.35 14.69
N VAL A 202 -13.85 -8.14 13.91
CA VAL A 202 -12.41 -7.95 13.69
C VAL A 202 -12.15 -6.64 12.93
N GLU A 203 -12.97 -6.31 11.93
CA GLU A 203 -12.86 -5.05 11.18
C GLU A 203 -13.03 -3.83 12.07
N GLN A 204 -14.01 -3.83 12.97
CA GLN A 204 -14.20 -2.73 13.93
C GLN A 204 -12.98 -2.57 14.85
N THR A 205 -12.42 -3.67 15.37
CA THR A 205 -11.19 -3.61 16.17
C THR A 205 -9.99 -3.08 15.37
N ILE A 206 -9.94 -3.30 14.05
CA ILE A 206 -8.89 -2.73 13.19
C ILE A 206 -9.06 -1.21 13.09
N LEU A 207 -10.28 -0.72 12.87
CA LEU A 207 -10.57 0.72 12.76
C LEU A 207 -10.29 1.46 14.09
N GLU A 208 -10.70 0.89 15.22
CA GLU A 208 -10.40 1.43 16.55
C GLU A 208 -8.89 1.51 16.80
N ARG A 209 -8.15 0.45 16.44
CA ARG A 209 -6.69 0.44 16.57
C ARG A 209 -6.03 1.47 15.65
N LEU A 210 -6.48 1.59 14.41
CA LEU A 210 -5.96 2.58 13.46
C LEU A 210 -6.20 4.00 13.97
N ARG A 211 -7.39 4.28 14.51
CA ARG A 211 -7.72 5.56 15.15
C ARG A 211 -6.74 5.88 16.29
N LEU A 212 -6.53 4.93 17.20
CA LEU A 212 -5.64 5.10 18.34
C LEU A 212 -4.19 5.33 17.90
N LYS A 213 -3.71 4.59 16.89
CA LYS A 213 -2.37 4.77 16.32
C LYS A 213 -2.21 6.14 15.65
N GLY A 214 -3.19 6.56 14.85
CA GLY A 214 -3.19 7.88 14.22
C GLY A 214 -3.10 9.01 15.24
N LEU A 215 -3.86 8.92 16.34
CA LEU A 215 -3.77 9.88 17.45
C LEU A 215 -2.40 9.83 18.13
N THR A 216 -1.90 8.63 18.42
CA THR A 216 -0.64 8.46 19.17
C THR A 216 0.58 8.93 18.37
N TYR A 217 0.70 8.52 17.10
CA TYR A 217 1.83 8.88 16.23
C TYR A 217 1.71 10.31 15.68
N GLY A 218 0.47 10.82 15.62
CA GLY A 218 0.14 12.16 15.15
C GLY A 218 0.40 13.27 16.15
N THR A 219 0.71 12.96 17.41
CA THR A 219 0.96 13.95 18.49
C THR A 219 2.41 13.90 18.99
N ASP A 220 2.90 15.02 19.53
CA ASP A 220 4.18 15.06 20.26
C ASP A 220 3.95 14.69 21.75
N PRO A 221 4.51 13.57 22.25
CA PRO A 221 4.38 13.18 23.66
C PRO A 221 5.02 14.18 24.65
N GLY A 222 5.94 15.03 24.18
CA GLY A 222 6.62 16.03 25.00
C GLY A 222 5.90 17.39 25.07
N ALA A 223 4.77 17.56 24.38
CA ALA A 223 4.05 18.83 24.38
C ALA A 223 3.54 19.18 25.79
N PRO A 224 3.75 20.42 26.28
CA PRO A 224 3.28 20.84 27.60
C PRO A 224 1.77 20.64 27.72
N GLY A 225 1.32 20.10 28.87
CA GLY A 225 -0.10 19.81 29.10
C GLY A 225 -0.97 21.04 28.87
N GLY A 226 -1.94 20.94 27.95
CA GLY A 226 -2.87 22.01 27.59
C GLY A 226 -2.57 22.75 26.28
N THR A 227 -1.47 22.46 25.58
CA THR A 227 -1.29 22.88 24.19
C THR A 227 -1.68 21.74 23.24
N GLU A 228 -2.83 21.86 22.58
CA GLU A 228 -3.15 21.04 21.40
C GLU A 228 -2.15 21.42 20.30
N GLY A 229 -1.05 20.68 20.20
CA GLY A 229 -0.14 20.78 19.07
C GLY A 229 -0.86 20.40 17.76
N PRO A 230 -0.38 20.86 16.60
CA PRO A 230 -0.99 20.51 15.32
C PRO A 230 -0.99 18.99 15.15
N VAL A 231 -2.18 18.40 14.95
CA VAL A 231 -2.32 16.97 14.68
C VAL A 231 -1.71 16.69 13.31
N LYS A 232 -0.72 15.79 13.25
CA LYS A 232 0.01 15.52 12.00
C LYS A 232 -0.85 14.89 10.89
N ILE A 233 -2.00 14.30 11.23
CA ILE A 233 -2.91 13.65 10.26
C ILE A 233 -4.36 13.80 10.71
N ASN A 234 -5.27 14.03 9.76
CA ASN A 234 -6.71 13.98 10.04
C ASN A 234 -7.14 12.51 10.26
N VAL A 235 -7.25 12.11 11.53
CA VAL A 235 -7.57 10.73 11.92
C VAL A 235 -8.98 10.33 11.49
N ASP A 236 -9.94 11.25 11.53
CA ASP A 236 -11.31 10.95 11.10
C ASP A 236 -11.37 10.68 9.59
N ALA A 237 -10.67 11.50 8.80
CA ALA A 237 -10.53 11.27 7.36
C ALA A 237 -9.84 9.92 7.09
N LEU A 238 -8.74 9.62 7.80
CA LEU A 238 -8.00 8.36 7.66
C LEU A 238 -8.85 7.12 7.93
N VAL A 239 -9.69 7.16 8.98
CA VAL A 239 -10.52 6.00 9.38
C VAL A 239 -11.77 5.84 8.51
N SER A 240 -12.23 6.93 7.89
CA SER A 240 -13.45 6.94 7.07
C SER A 240 -13.28 6.38 5.65
N ILE A 241 -12.05 6.16 5.20
CA ILE A 241 -11.68 5.81 3.81
C ILE A 241 -11.12 4.39 3.75
#